data_AF-A0A4V3CR04-F1
#
_entry.id   AF-A0A4V3CR04-F1
#
_cell.length_a   1.000
_cell.length_b   1.000
_cell.length_c   1.000
_cell.angle_alpha   90.00
_cell.angle_beta   90.00
_cell.angle_gamma   90.00
#
_symmetry.space_group_name_H-M   'P 1'
#
loop_
_entity.id
_entity.type
_entity.pdbx_description
1 polymer ?
#
loop_
_entity_poly.entity_id
_entity_poly.type
_entity_poly.pdbx_seq_one_letter_code
_entity_poly.pdbx_strand_id
1 'polypeptide(L)'
;MDIKIKVMLVGMLAFSFLLDMIFNKSRKAKYKGKKGEAAVSSLLKKLPDAYRVINDVVVKSNKGVTQIDHVVVSEFGIFVIETKNYKGVIIESPDADKWKQKLGNTTNNFYNPLRQNYGHIKALQTLTGLPESTFISLIAFSLDAKLRVDDAEGRVVYFNKLTTAIKGHQEKLLTTEQVATACEAINAGDIESKEVMEKHNQDIKVAKAEEESKIEQNICPKCGGKLVTRSGKYGEFIGCSNYPKCRFTKDA
;
A
#
# COMPACT_ATOMS: atom_id res chain seq x y z
N MET A 1 -7.89 -14.88 -46.40
CA MET A 1 -7.99 -14.90 -44.92
C MET A 1 -9.43 -14.60 -44.57
N ASP A 2 -10.11 -15.56 -43.93
CA ASP A 2 -11.53 -15.49 -43.62
C ASP A 2 -11.86 -14.21 -42.82
N ILE A 3 -12.97 -13.54 -43.16
CA ILE A 3 -13.42 -12.30 -42.50
C ILE A 3 -13.57 -12.54 -41.00
N LYS A 4 -13.98 -13.75 -40.59
CA LYS A 4 -14.07 -14.16 -39.19
C LYS A 4 -12.70 -14.12 -38.49
N ILE A 5 -11.63 -14.54 -39.15
CA ILE A 5 -10.26 -14.56 -38.60
C ILE A 5 -9.74 -13.13 -38.40
N LYS A 6 -10.02 -12.21 -39.34
CA LYS A 6 -9.64 -10.78 -39.19
C LYS A 6 -10.37 -10.11 -38.02
N VAL A 7 -11.68 -10.36 -37.88
CA VAL A 7 -12.48 -9.80 -36.77
C VAL A 7 -11.99 -10.33 -35.43
N MET A 8 -11.66 -11.61 -35.35
CA MET A 8 -11.13 -12.24 -34.13
C MET A 8 -9.75 -11.69 -33.74
N LEU A 9 -8.84 -11.51 -34.71
CA LEU A 9 -7.51 -10.91 -34.49
C LEU A 9 -7.58 -9.45 -34.00
N VAL A 10 -8.47 -8.63 -34.59
CA VAL A 10 -8.69 -7.24 -34.17
C VAL A 10 -9.28 -7.20 -32.75
N GLY A 11 -10.21 -8.10 -32.43
CA GLY A 11 -10.76 -8.26 -31.09
C GLY A 11 -9.70 -8.64 -30.04
N MET A 12 -8.80 -9.58 -30.36
CA MET A 12 -7.70 -9.98 -29.47
C MET A 12 -6.69 -8.85 -29.24
N LEU A 13 -6.36 -8.07 -30.27
CA LEU A 13 -5.46 -6.91 -30.15
C LEU A 13 -6.10 -5.80 -29.30
N ALA A 14 -7.39 -5.52 -29.50
CA ALA A 14 -8.13 -4.54 -28.69
C ALA A 14 -8.26 -4.97 -27.22
N PHE A 15 -8.49 -6.26 -26.97
CA PHE A 15 -8.55 -6.84 -25.62
C PHE A 15 -7.19 -6.85 -24.92
N SER A 16 -6.12 -7.21 -25.64
CA SER A 16 -4.73 -7.12 -25.17
C SER A 16 -4.36 -5.68 -24.82
N PHE A 17 -4.75 -4.71 -25.64
CA PHE A 17 -4.55 -3.28 -25.37
C PHE A 17 -5.34 -2.79 -24.14
N LEU A 18 -6.57 -3.29 -23.94
CA LEU A 18 -7.40 -2.95 -22.78
C LEU A 18 -6.81 -3.54 -21.48
N LEU A 19 -6.37 -4.80 -21.52
CA LEU A 19 -5.63 -5.42 -20.42
C LEU A 19 -4.34 -4.65 -20.13
N ASP A 20 -3.57 -4.30 -21.16
CA ASP A 20 -2.36 -3.50 -21.00
C ASP A 20 -2.68 -2.13 -20.40
N MET A 21 -3.77 -1.45 -20.78
CA MET A 21 -4.23 -0.22 -20.12
C MET A 21 -4.55 -0.40 -18.62
N ILE A 22 -5.21 -1.51 -18.24
CA ILE A 22 -5.57 -1.80 -16.84
C ILE A 22 -4.32 -2.16 -16.02
N PHE A 23 -3.46 -3.07 -16.52
CA PHE A 23 -2.19 -3.44 -15.90
C PHE A 23 -1.22 -2.25 -15.82
N ASN A 24 -1.22 -1.37 -16.83
CA ASN A 24 -0.41 -0.15 -16.85
C ASN A 24 -0.91 0.87 -15.81
N LYS A 25 -2.22 0.95 -15.55
CA LYS A 25 -2.77 1.84 -14.52
C LYS A 25 -2.36 1.44 -13.09
N SER A 26 -2.37 0.15 -12.76
CA SER A 26 -1.92 -0.37 -11.45
C SER A 26 -0.40 -0.27 -11.29
N ARG A 27 0.38 -0.62 -12.34
CA ARG A 27 1.84 -0.42 -12.37
C ARG A 27 2.22 1.04 -12.21
N LYS A 28 1.53 1.96 -12.88
CA LYS A 28 1.72 3.42 -12.73
C LYS A 28 1.41 3.90 -11.32
N ALA A 29 0.37 3.38 -10.66
CA ALA A 29 0.06 3.74 -9.27
C ALA A 29 1.15 3.26 -8.30
N LYS A 30 1.59 2.00 -8.42
CA LYS A 30 2.69 1.44 -7.62
C LYS A 30 4.01 2.19 -7.84
N TYR A 31 4.33 2.51 -9.09
CA TYR A 31 5.51 3.31 -9.43
C TYR A 31 5.45 4.73 -8.83
N LYS A 32 4.28 5.38 -8.87
CA LYS A 32 4.09 6.69 -8.25
C LYS A 32 4.28 6.66 -6.73
N GLY A 33 3.79 5.61 -6.05
CA GLY A 33 4.04 5.38 -4.62
C GLY A 33 5.55 5.35 -4.32
N LYS A 34 6.26 4.43 -4.96
CA LYS A 34 7.73 4.29 -4.84
C LYS A 34 8.51 5.57 -5.13
N LYS A 35 8.08 6.36 -6.13
CA LYS A 35 8.72 7.65 -6.43
C LYS A 35 8.54 8.65 -5.27
N GLY A 36 7.38 8.63 -4.61
CA GLY A 36 7.11 9.41 -3.42
C GLY A 36 8.00 9.01 -2.26
N GLU A 37 8.00 7.72 -1.92
CA GLU A 37 8.83 7.13 -0.86
C GLU A 37 10.32 7.45 -1.09
N ALA A 38 10.83 7.29 -2.31
CA ALA A 38 12.21 7.63 -2.65
C ALA A 38 12.53 9.13 -2.48
N ALA A 39 11.57 10.01 -2.82
CA ALA A 39 11.73 11.45 -2.63
C ALA A 39 11.78 11.81 -1.14
N VAL A 40 10.90 11.22 -0.32
CA VAL A 40 10.89 11.41 1.13
C VAL A 40 12.17 10.85 1.76
N SER A 41 12.57 9.62 1.42
CA SER A 41 13.83 9.04 1.89
C SER A 41 15.03 9.95 1.59
N SER A 42 15.09 10.54 0.40
CA SER A 42 16.15 11.48 0.02
C SER A 42 16.14 12.79 0.82
N LEU A 43 14.96 13.23 1.28
CA LEU A 43 14.84 14.38 2.18
C LEU A 43 15.29 14.03 3.59
N LEU A 44 14.88 12.86 4.10
CA LEU A 44 15.22 12.38 5.43
C LEU A 44 16.72 12.14 5.62
N LYS A 45 17.43 11.72 4.57
CA LYS A 45 18.92 11.62 4.55
C LYS A 45 19.65 12.93 4.88
N LYS A 46 18.96 14.09 4.83
CA LYS A 46 19.53 15.40 5.17
C LYS A 46 19.39 15.74 6.65
N LEU A 47 18.72 14.90 7.45
CA LEU A 47 18.68 15.06 8.90
C LEU A 47 20.08 14.78 9.48
N PRO A 48 20.42 15.39 10.63
CA PRO A 48 21.66 15.08 11.34
C PRO A 48 21.74 13.61 11.79
N ASP A 49 22.95 13.08 11.99
CA ASP A 49 23.20 11.67 12.37
C ASP A 49 22.51 11.23 13.68
N ALA A 50 22.15 12.18 14.54
CA ALA A 50 21.34 11.94 15.74
C ALA A 50 19.91 11.43 15.43
N TYR A 51 19.45 11.58 14.18
CA TYR A 51 18.18 11.08 13.67
C TYR A 51 18.43 9.83 12.81
N ARG A 52 18.20 8.65 13.38
CA ARG A 52 18.39 7.37 12.70
C ARG A 52 17.20 7.11 11.77
N VAL A 53 17.44 7.17 10.46
CA VAL A 53 16.41 6.95 9.43
C VAL A 53 16.39 5.49 8.99
N ILE A 54 15.23 4.86 9.08
CA ILE A 54 14.97 3.48 8.63
C ILE A 54 13.81 3.55 7.62
N ASN A 55 14.00 3.00 6.42
CA ASN A 55 13.01 3.07 5.33
C ASN A 55 12.47 1.67 5.03
N ASP A 56 11.25 1.60 4.50
CA ASP A 56 10.60 0.36 4.05
C ASP A 56 10.60 -0.72 5.13
N VAL A 57 10.20 -0.32 6.34
CA VAL A 57 10.16 -1.17 7.53
C VAL A 57 8.92 -2.07 7.44
N VAL A 58 9.10 -3.38 7.56
CA VAL A 58 8.00 -4.35 7.61
C VAL A 58 7.94 -4.93 9.01
N VAL A 59 6.81 -4.84 9.70
CA VAL A 59 6.69 -5.40 11.06
C VAL A 59 5.42 -6.21 11.22
N LYS A 60 5.46 -7.19 12.13
CA LYS A 60 4.28 -7.93 12.55
C LYS A 60 3.28 -7.00 13.24
N SER A 61 2.02 -7.27 12.98
CA SER A 61 0.84 -6.64 13.57
C SER A 61 -0.15 -7.75 13.97
N ASN A 62 -1.21 -7.39 14.68
CA ASN A 62 -2.28 -8.32 15.03
C ASN A 62 -3.04 -8.91 13.81
N LYS A 63 -2.91 -8.32 12.61
CA LYS A 63 -3.60 -8.75 11.38
C LYS A 63 -2.66 -9.38 10.34
N GLY A 64 -1.42 -9.68 10.71
CA GLY A 64 -0.38 -10.15 9.79
C GLY A 64 0.81 -9.19 9.78
N VAL A 65 1.36 -8.88 8.61
CA VAL A 65 2.49 -7.96 8.46
C VAL A 65 2.04 -6.61 7.91
N THR A 66 2.68 -5.53 8.35
CA THR A 66 2.45 -4.17 7.84
C THR A 66 3.75 -3.55 7.38
N GLN A 67 3.73 -2.84 6.26
CA GLN A 67 4.83 -2.00 5.80
C GLN A 67 4.63 -0.57 6.33
N ILE A 68 5.73 0.08 6.69
CA ILE A 68 5.81 1.47 7.16
C ILE A 68 6.85 2.14 6.27
N ASP A 69 6.46 3.23 5.60
CA ASP A 69 7.31 3.85 4.57
C ASP A 69 8.63 4.36 5.16
N HIS A 70 8.56 5.14 6.24
CA HIS A 70 9.75 5.63 6.92
C HIS A 70 9.55 5.72 8.44
N VAL A 71 10.59 5.38 9.17
CA VAL A 71 10.72 5.59 10.61
C VAL A 71 11.97 6.42 10.87
N VAL A 72 11.86 7.45 11.69
CA VAL A 72 13.02 8.20 12.18
C VAL A 72 13.07 8.08 13.70
N VAL A 73 14.18 7.61 14.24
CA VAL A 73 14.38 7.43 15.68
C VAL A 73 15.41 8.45 16.18
N SER A 74 15.06 9.19 17.21
CA SER A 74 15.96 10.15 17.88
C SER A 74 15.58 10.31 19.35
N GLU A 75 16.38 11.06 20.13
CA GLU A 75 16.02 11.39 21.52
C GLU A 75 14.71 12.18 21.63
N PHE A 76 14.27 12.82 20.54
CA PHE A 76 13.04 13.63 20.50
C PHE A 76 11.79 12.82 20.13
N GLY A 77 11.93 11.50 19.93
CA GLY A 77 10.83 10.59 19.64
C GLY A 77 11.07 9.70 18.42
N ILE A 78 10.10 8.84 18.18
CA ILE A 78 10.01 7.93 17.02
C ILE A 78 8.98 8.49 16.05
N PHE A 79 9.45 9.09 14.98
CA PHE A 79 8.61 9.65 13.93
C PHE A 79 8.21 8.54 12.97
N VAL A 80 6.92 8.22 12.92
CA VAL A 80 6.34 7.24 11.99
C VAL A 80 5.72 8.01 10.85
N ILE A 81 6.23 7.81 9.64
CA ILE A 81 5.96 8.68 8.49
C ILE A 81 5.26 7.89 7.40
N GLU A 82 4.07 8.33 7.03
CA GLU A 82 3.30 7.81 5.89
C GLU A 82 3.43 8.74 4.69
N THR A 83 3.75 8.20 3.50
CA THR A 83 4.01 8.99 2.30
C THR A 83 2.85 8.91 1.30
N LYS A 84 2.22 10.05 1.00
CA LYS A 84 1.16 10.16 -0.01
C LYS A 84 1.59 11.03 -1.20
N ASN A 85 2.06 10.36 -2.26
CA ASN A 85 2.41 11.02 -3.52
C ASN A 85 1.19 11.26 -4.42
N TYR A 86 0.27 12.09 -3.95
CA TYR A 86 -0.97 12.43 -4.64
C TYR A 86 -0.93 13.82 -5.27
N LYS A 87 -1.75 13.98 -6.31
CA LYS A 87 -2.05 15.26 -6.94
C LYS A 87 -3.49 15.68 -6.65
N GLY A 88 -3.80 16.95 -6.91
CA GLY A 88 -5.16 17.46 -6.84
C GLY A 88 -5.60 17.79 -5.43
N VAL A 89 -6.91 18.00 -5.21
CA VAL A 89 -7.41 18.43 -3.91
C VAL A 89 -7.57 17.21 -3.00
N ILE A 90 -6.93 17.26 -1.84
CA ILE A 90 -7.07 16.25 -0.79
C ILE A 90 -7.99 16.80 0.27
N ILE A 91 -9.06 16.07 0.56
CA ILE A 91 -10.07 16.44 1.52
C ILE A 91 -10.08 15.36 2.58
N GLU A 92 -9.82 15.77 3.82
CA GLU A 92 -9.89 14.85 4.95
C GLU A 92 -11.33 14.43 5.26
N SER A 93 -11.43 13.35 6.02
CA SER A 93 -12.67 12.93 6.66
C SER A 93 -12.26 12.19 7.95
N PRO A 94 -12.07 12.91 9.07
CA PRO A 94 -11.43 12.37 10.28
C PRO A 94 -12.14 11.14 10.84
N ASP A 95 -13.47 11.17 10.86
CA ASP A 95 -14.31 10.08 11.39
C ASP A 95 -14.50 8.92 10.41
N ALA A 96 -14.05 9.09 9.16
CA ALA A 96 -14.19 8.08 8.13
C ALA A 96 -12.93 7.24 7.98
N ASP A 97 -13.11 5.98 7.56
CA ASP A 97 -12.02 5.08 7.19
C ASP A 97 -11.32 5.50 5.89
N LYS A 98 -11.88 6.47 5.16
CA LYS A 98 -11.38 6.93 3.87
C LYS A 98 -11.41 8.44 3.75
N TRP A 99 -10.37 8.98 3.13
CA TRP A 99 -10.29 10.37 2.66
C TRP A 99 -10.62 10.45 1.17
N LYS A 100 -10.84 11.67 0.69
CA LYS A 100 -11.20 11.95 -0.70
C LYS A 100 -10.07 12.68 -1.43
N GLN A 101 -9.82 12.24 -2.66
CA GLN A 101 -8.97 12.92 -3.63
C GLN A 101 -9.83 13.37 -4.81
N LYS A 102 -9.79 14.67 -5.12
CA LYS A 102 -10.43 15.23 -6.31
C LYS A 102 -9.41 15.56 -7.40
N LEU A 103 -9.59 14.96 -8.57
CA LEU A 103 -8.80 15.15 -9.79
C LEU A 103 -9.73 15.65 -10.90
N GLY A 104 -9.85 16.98 -11.03
CA GLY A 104 -10.84 17.59 -11.93
C GLY A 104 -12.27 17.20 -11.51
N ASN A 105 -12.98 16.48 -12.38
CA ASN A 105 -14.34 15.99 -12.13
C ASN A 105 -14.38 14.62 -11.43
N THR A 106 -13.25 13.93 -11.34
CA THR A 106 -13.18 12.59 -10.73
C THR A 106 -12.87 12.70 -9.24
N THR A 107 -13.64 11.99 -8.42
CA THR A 107 -13.36 11.82 -6.99
C THR A 107 -13.00 10.37 -6.71
N ASN A 108 -11.83 10.15 -6.12
CA ASN A 108 -11.39 8.84 -5.65
C ASN A 108 -11.36 8.84 -4.13
N ASN A 109 -11.72 7.71 -3.52
CA ASN A 109 -11.50 7.50 -2.09
C ASN A 109 -10.20 6.73 -1.89
N PHE A 110 -9.45 7.08 -0.86
CA PHE A 110 -8.28 6.32 -0.41
C PHE A 110 -8.34 6.15 1.10
N TYR A 111 -7.63 5.15 1.62
CA TYR A 111 -7.65 4.84 3.05
C TYR A 111 -7.13 6.04 3.87
N ASN A 112 -7.75 6.29 5.02
CA ASN A 112 -7.39 7.38 5.90
C ASN A 112 -5.94 7.19 6.40
N PRO A 113 -5.00 8.08 6.02
CA PRO A 113 -3.58 7.89 6.32
C PRO A 113 -3.27 8.06 7.80
N LEU A 114 -4.05 8.86 8.55
CA LEU A 114 -3.88 8.98 10.00
C LEU A 114 -4.21 7.65 10.70
N ARG A 115 -5.29 6.98 10.28
CA ARG A 115 -5.67 5.65 10.80
C ARG A 115 -4.65 4.58 10.42
N GLN A 116 -4.11 4.66 9.19
CA GLN A 116 -3.04 3.78 8.73
C GLN A 116 -1.81 3.90 9.63
N ASN A 117 -1.37 5.15 9.83
CA ASN A 117 -0.18 5.44 10.61
C ASN A 117 -0.36 5.12 12.10
N TYR A 118 -1.56 5.28 12.64
CA TYR A 118 -1.89 4.79 13.99
C TYR A 118 -1.68 3.27 14.11
N GLY A 119 -2.12 2.49 13.12
CA GLY A 119 -1.85 1.04 13.08
C GLY A 119 -0.36 0.71 13.06
N HIS A 120 0.43 1.48 12.30
CA HIS A 120 1.89 1.36 12.25
C HIS A 120 2.53 1.67 13.60
N ILE A 121 2.10 2.75 14.26
CA ILE A 121 2.54 3.11 15.62
C ILE A 121 2.25 1.96 16.59
N LYS A 122 1.07 1.34 16.54
CA LYS A 122 0.74 0.21 17.43
C LYS A 122 1.59 -1.03 17.20
N ALA A 123 1.93 -1.31 15.95
CA ALA A 123 2.86 -2.39 15.62
C ALA A 123 4.25 -2.11 16.19
N LEU A 124 4.78 -0.89 15.99
CA LEU A 124 6.08 -0.49 16.53
C LEU A 124 6.08 -0.42 18.06
N GLN A 125 4.99 0.04 18.68
CA GLN A 125 4.83 0.09 20.13
C GLN A 125 4.95 -1.31 20.75
N THR A 126 4.29 -2.29 20.12
CA THR A 126 4.36 -3.69 20.55
C THR A 126 5.77 -4.27 20.35
N LEU A 127 6.42 -3.91 19.24
CA LEU A 127 7.76 -4.39 18.90
C LEU A 127 8.85 -3.82 19.84
N THR A 128 8.80 -2.53 20.14
CA THR A 128 9.84 -1.86 20.95
C THR A 128 9.54 -1.84 22.44
N GLY A 129 8.28 -2.06 22.85
CA GLY A 129 7.84 -1.95 24.24
C GLY A 129 7.80 -0.51 24.78
N LEU A 130 8.02 0.50 23.93
CA LEU A 130 8.03 1.90 24.34
C LEU A 130 6.60 2.46 24.50
N PRO A 131 6.39 3.48 25.37
CA PRO A 131 5.07 4.07 25.55
C PRO A 131 4.61 4.83 24.30
N GLU A 132 3.30 4.87 24.06
CA GLU A 132 2.70 5.52 22.89
C GLU A 132 3.08 7.00 22.75
N SER A 133 3.28 7.70 23.88
CA SER A 133 3.70 9.10 23.92
C SER A 133 5.08 9.36 23.29
N THR A 134 5.90 8.33 23.05
CA THR A 134 7.20 8.46 22.38
C THR A 134 7.08 8.45 20.86
N PHE A 135 5.90 8.12 20.31
CA PHE A 135 5.67 8.00 18.88
C PHE A 135 4.96 9.24 18.33
N ILE A 136 5.47 9.74 17.21
CA ILE A 136 4.97 10.95 16.56
C ILE A 136 4.49 10.57 15.17
N SER A 137 3.18 10.77 14.92
CA SER A 137 2.55 10.48 13.62
C SER A 137 2.78 11.65 12.66
N LEU A 138 3.36 11.39 11.48
CA LEU A 138 3.50 12.37 10.41
C LEU A 138 2.98 11.79 9.08
N ILE A 139 2.10 12.54 8.40
CA ILE A 139 1.62 12.21 7.06
C ILE A 139 2.21 13.20 6.07
N ALA A 140 3.10 12.72 5.21
CA ALA A 140 3.80 13.54 4.24
C ALA A 140 3.08 13.51 2.88
N PHE A 141 2.75 14.68 2.32
CA PHE A 141 2.14 14.82 1.00
C PHE A 141 3.03 15.52 -0.02
N SER A 142 2.93 15.10 -1.28
CA SER A 142 3.65 15.80 -2.36
C SER A 142 3.14 17.23 -2.56
N LEU A 143 3.99 18.09 -3.15
CA LEU A 143 3.62 19.47 -3.49
C LEU A 143 2.55 19.59 -4.58
N ASP A 144 2.29 18.52 -5.34
CA ASP A 144 1.23 18.49 -6.34
C ASP A 144 -0.17 18.33 -5.70
N ALA A 145 -0.24 18.05 -4.38
CA ALA A 145 -1.47 18.00 -3.62
C ALA A 145 -1.86 19.41 -3.14
N LYS A 146 -3.16 19.70 -3.15
CA LYS A 146 -3.75 20.86 -2.47
C LYS A 146 -4.51 20.34 -1.26
N LEU A 147 -3.90 20.44 -0.08
CA LEU A 147 -4.47 19.95 1.17
C LEU A 147 -5.61 20.85 1.63
N ARG A 148 -6.78 20.24 1.91
CA ARG A 148 -7.90 20.80 2.66
C ARG A 148 -8.12 19.89 3.86
N VAL A 149 -7.23 20.05 4.83
CA VAL A 149 -7.11 19.24 6.04
C VAL A 149 -7.05 20.22 7.20
N ASP A 150 -7.91 20.05 8.18
CA ASP A 150 -7.96 20.77 9.45
C ASP A 150 -7.30 19.91 10.53
N ASP A 151 -5.97 19.81 10.45
CA ASP A 151 -5.17 19.05 11.41
C ASP A 151 -4.46 20.00 12.37
N ALA A 152 -5.16 20.33 13.45
CA ALA A 152 -4.67 21.23 14.50
C ALA A 152 -3.38 20.74 15.17
N GLU A 153 -3.10 19.43 15.12
CA GLU A 153 -1.90 18.82 15.67
C GLU A 153 -0.66 18.92 14.76
N GLY A 154 -0.82 19.40 13.51
CA GLY A 154 0.30 19.61 12.59
C GLY A 154 1.00 18.33 12.09
N ARG A 155 0.31 17.18 12.15
CA ARG A 155 0.76 15.86 11.69
C ARG A 155 0.77 15.76 10.16
N VAL A 156 -0.09 16.49 9.46
CA VAL A 156 -0.18 16.46 7.99
C VAL A 156 0.66 17.57 7.37
N VAL A 157 1.75 17.19 6.69
CA VAL A 157 2.75 18.12 6.18
C VAL A 157 3.06 17.87 4.71
N TYR A 158 3.57 18.90 4.01
CA TYR A 158 4.15 18.71 2.68
C TYR A 158 5.56 18.13 2.79
N PHE A 159 6.00 17.37 1.76
CA PHE A 159 7.34 16.77 1.68
C PHE A 159 8.45 17.78 2.02
N ASN A 160 8.40 18.99 1.44
CA ASN A 160 9.41 20.02 1.65
C ASN A 160 9.42 20.63 3.07
N LYS A 161 8.40 20.37 3.88
CA LYS A 161 8.31 20.80 5.29
C LYS A 161 8.58 19.66 6.27
N LEU A 162 8.69 18.42 5.81
CA LEU A 162 8.82 17.24 6.67
C LEU A 162 10.03 17.31 7.62
N THR A 163 11.22 17.63 7.11
CA THR A 163 12.41 17.70 7.97
C THR A 163 12.35 18.87 8.96
N THR A 164 11.67 19.96 8.59
CA THR A 164 11.40 21.07 9.53
C THR A 164 10.42 20.64 10.60
N ALA A 165 9.37 19.90 10.25
CA ALA A 165 8.40 19.36 11.20
C ALA A 165 9.09 18.44 12.22
N ILE A 166 9.87 17.46 11.75
CA ILE A 166 10.65 16.54 12.61
C ILE A 166 11.54 17.32 13.58
N LYS A 167 12.35 18.26 13.08
CA LYS A 167 13.27 19.07 13.90
C LYS A 167 12.56 20.09 14.81
N GLY A 168 11.27 20.32 14.62
CA GLY A 168 10.45 21.17 15.47
C GLY A 168 10.16 20.54 16.83
N HIS A 169 10.29 19.21 16.94
CA HIS A 169 10.18 18.50 18.21
C HIS A 169 11.51 18.62 18.98
N GLN A 170 11.46 19.29 20.13
CA GLN A 170 12.63 19.58 20.96
C GLN A 170 12.57 18.93 22.35
N GLU A 171 11.41 18.41 22.74
CA GLU A 171 11.26 17.65 23.98
C GLU A 171 11.98 16.30 23.84
N LYS A 172 12.86 15.99 24.80
CA LYS A 172 13.52 14.68 24.85
C LYS A 172 12.56 13.64 25.42
N LEU A 173 12.11 12.72 24.58
CA LEU A 173 11.19 11.63 24.92
C LEU A 173 11.93 10.31 25.17
N LEU A 174 13.17 10.19 24.69
CA LEU A 174 13.97 8.97 24.75
C LEU A 174 15.40 9.26 25.19
N THR A 175 16.01 8.32 25.91
CA THR A 175 17.45 8.31 26.17
C THR A 175 18.22 7.79 24.95
N THR A 176 19.52 8.07 24.89
CA THR A 176 20.41 7.53 23.84
C THR A 176 20.38 5.99 23.80
N GLU A 177 20.28 5.34 24.96
CA GLU A 177 20.14 3.88 25.06
C GLU A 177 18.81 3.40 24.47
N GLN A 178 17.69 4.05 24.81
CA GLN A 178 16.38 3.72 24.24
C GLN A 178 16.35 3.91 22.71
N VAL A 179 17.04 4.95 22.19
CA VAL A 179 17.20 5.15 20.74
C VAL A 179 17.93 3.97 20.09
N ALA A 180 19.03 3.52 20.68
CA ALA A 180 19.80 2.39 20.17
C ALA A 180 18.97 1.10 20.18
N THR A 181 18.37 0.77 21.32
CA THR A 181 17.53 -0.43 21.49
C THR A 181 16.31 -0.41 20.57
N ALA A 182 15.67 0.75 20.37
CA ALA A 182 14.56 0.87 19.44
C ALA A 182 15.00 0.62 17.98
N CYS A 183 16.15 1.16 17.57
CA CYS A 183 16.69 0.90 16.24
C CYS A 183 16.99 -0.59 16.03
N GLU A 184 17.59 -1.25 17.02
CA GLU A 184 17.90 -2.69 16.95
C GLU A 184 16.62 -3.53 16.86
N ALA A 185 15.63 -3.26 17.71
CA ALA A 185 14.34 -3.95 17.68
C ALA A 185 13.61 -3.78 16.35
N ILE A 186 13.60 -2.56 15.79
CA ILE A 186 12.98 -2.28 14.50
C ILE A 186 13.68 -3.03 13.37
N ASN A 187 15.02 -2.99 13.31
CA ASN A 187 15.77 -3.68 12.26
C ASN A 187 15.64 -5.21 12.36
N ALA A 188 15.66 -5.77 13.57
CA ALA A 188 15.47 -7.20 13.77
C ALA A 188 14.06 -7.66 13.37
N GLY A 189 13.03 -6.91 13.80
CA GLY A 189 11.64 -7.17 13.42
C GLY A 189 11.39 -7.01 11.92
N ASP A 190 12.10 -6.10 11.26
CA ASP A 190 12.08 -5.91 9.81
C ASP A 190 12.58 -7.12 9.03
N ILE A 191 13.75 -7.64 9.41
CA ILE A 191 14.33 -8.83 8.79
C ILE A 191 13.37 -10.03 8.92
N GLU A 192 12.91 -10.31 10.14
CA GLU A 192 12.01 -11.43 10.40
C GLU A 192 10.70 -11.31 9.60
N SER A 193 10.13 -10.11 9.55
CA SER A 193 8.85 -9.90 8.87
C SER A 193 8.97 -9.91 7.34
N LYS A 194 10.13 -9.50 6.78
CA LYS A 194 10.41 -9.58 5.35
C LYS A 194 10.49 -11.02 4.86
N GLU A 195 11.09 -11.92 5.63
CA GLU A 195 11.11 -13.35 5.32
C GLU A 195 9.69 -13.94 5.28
N VAL A 196 8.85 -13.58 6.26
CA VAL A 196 7.43 -13.99 6.31
C VAL A 196 6.64 -13.44 5.11
N MET A 197 6.86 -12.16 4.77
CA MET A 197 6.21 -11.49 3.65
C MET A 197 6.62 -12.12 2.30
N GLU A 198 7.89 -12.45 2.12
CA GLU A 198 8.39 -13.09 0.90
C GLU A 198 7.77 -14.46 0.69
N LYS A 199 7.74 -15.28 1.75
CA LYS A 199 7.07 -16.59 1.72
C LYS A 199 5.59 -16.46 1.35
N HIS A 200 4.87 -15.54 1.99
CA HIS A 200 3.46 -15.29 1.68
C HIS A 200 3.25 -14.88 0.21
N ASN A 201 4.10 -14.01 -0.31
CA ASN A 201 4.05 -13.58 -1.72
C ASN A 201 4.34 -14.74 -2.68
N GLN A 202 5.23 -15.66 -2.31
CA GLN A 202 5.50 -16.87 -3.08
C GLN A 202 4.29 -17.80 -3.08
N ASP A 203 3.68 -18.04 -1.91
CA ASP A 203 2.48 -18.87 -1.78
C ASP A 203 1.32 -18.32 -2.63
N ILE A 204 1.11 -17.00 -2.64
CA ILE A 204 0.10 -16.35 -3.52
C ILE A 204 0.39 -16.62 -5.00
N LYS A 205 1.66 -16.50 -5.43
CA LYS A 205 2.04 -16.75 -6.83
C LYS A 205 1.79 -18.19 -7.23
N VAL A 206 2.15 -19.14 -6.36
CA VAL A 206 1.90 -20.58 -6.59
C VAL A 206 0.41 -20.86 -6.66
N ALA A 207 -0.38 -20.39 -5.69
CA ALA A 207 -1.83 -20.58 -5.69
C ALA A 207 -2.50 -19.99 -6.94
N LYS A 208 -2.04 -18.81 -7.40
CA LYS A 208 -2.54 -18.19 -8.62
C LYS A 208 -2.18 -19.00 -9.88
N ALA A 209 -0.95 -19.51 -9.96
CA ALA A 209 -0.52 -20.34 -11.08
C ALA A 209 -1.28 -21.67 -11.12
N GLU A 210 -1.54 -22.29 -9.97
CA GLU A 210 -2.38 -23.49 -9.87
C GLU A 210 -3.83 -23.22 -10.27
N GLU A 211 -4.40 -22.08 -9.86
CA GLU A 211 -5.73 -21.65 -10.28
C GLU A 211 -5.80 -21.46 -11.80
N GLU A 212 -4.82 -20.74 -12.39
CA GLU A 212 -4.72 -20.53 -13.83
C GLU A 212 -4.59 -21.86 -14.59
N SER A 213 -3.74 -22.78 -14.10
CA SER A 213 -3.59 -24.11 -14.68
C SER A 213 -4.88 -24.94 -14.62
N LYS A 214 -5.62 -24.92 -13.50
CA LYS A 214 -6.92 -25.60 -13.40
C LYS A 214 -7.90 -25.02 -14.42
N ILE A 215 -7.94 -23.70 -14.58
CA ILE A 215 -8.81 -23.04 -15.54
C ILE A 215 -8.47 -23.46 -16.98
N GLU A 216 -7.19 -23.49 -17.35
CA GLU A 216 -6.73 -23.95 -18.67
C GLU A 216 -7.13 -25.42 -18.95
N GLN A 217 -7.16 -26.25 -17.92
CA GLN A 217 -7.62 -27.64 -17.99
C GLN A 217 -9.16 -27.78 -17.95
N ASN A 218 -9.92 -26.68 -18.03
CA ASN A 218 -11.38 -26.63 -17.88
C ASN A 218 -11.88 -27.17 -16.52
N ILE A 219 -11.07 -27.03 -15.47
CA ILE A 219 -11.38 -27.44 -14.09
C ILE A 219 -11.63 -26.20 -13.24
N CYS A 220 -12.71 -26.22 -12.48
CA CYS A 220 -13.08 -25.16 -11.56
C CYS A 220 -12.12 -25.13 -10.37
N PRO A 221 -11.38 -24.04 -10.13
CA PRO A 221 -10.38 -23.97 -9.05
C PRO A 221 -11.02 -24.01 -7.66
N LYS A 222 -12.32 -23.66 -7.56
CA LYS A 222 -13.06 -23.63 -6.29
C LYS A 222 -13.62 -24.99 -5.85
N CYS A 223 -14.02 -25.86 -6.79
CA CYS A 223 -14.71 -27.11 -6.45
C CYS A 223 -14.33 -28.33 -7.30
N GLY A 224 -13.38 -28.21 -8.23
CA GLY A 224 -12.97 -29.30 -9.12
C GLY A 224 -13.96 -29.69 -10.22
N GLY A 225 -15.14 -29.04 -10.30
CA GLY A 225 -16.14 -29.29 -11.35
C GLY A 225 -15.68 -28.77 -12.72
N LYS A 226 -16.38 -29.12 -13.80
CA LYS A 226 -16.03 -28.66 -15.14
C LYS A 226 -16.35 -27.17 -15.32
N LEU A 227 -15.51 -26.44 -16.04
CA LEU A 227 -15.80 -25.08 -16.49
C LEU A 227 -16.55 -25.09 -17.83
N VAL A 228 -17.51 -24.19 -17.97
CA VAL A 228 -18.36 -24.06 -19.15
C VAL A 228 -18.55 -22.58 -19.50
N THR A 229 -18.58 -22.26 -20.80
CA THR A 229 -18.95 -20.92 -21.27
C THR A 229 -20.45 -20.70 -21.08
N ARG A 230 -20.82 -19.53 -20.58
CA ARG A 230 -22.19 -19.08 -20.35
C ARG A 230 -22.37 -17.67 -20.90
N SER A 231 -23.58 -17.31 -21.28
CA SER A 231 -23.92 -15.95 -21.73
C SER A 231 -24.61 -15.18 -20.60
N GLY A 232 -24.19 -13.95 -20.36
CA GLY A 232 -24.76 -13.04 -19.37
C GLY A 232 -25.03 -11.65 -19.93
N LYS A 233 -25.52 -10.74 -19.08
CA LYS A 233 -25.87 -9.36 -19.46
C LYS A 233 -24.73 -8.58 -20.12
N TYR A 234 -23.48 -8.89 -19.77
CA TYR A 234 -22.28 -8.18 -20.24
C TYR A 234 -21.46 -8.98 -21.27
N GLY A 235 -21.99 -10.08 -21.80
CA GLY A 235 -21.29 -10.96 -22.74
C GLY A 235 -21.11 -12.38 -22.23
N GLU A 236 -20.25 -13.14 -22.91
CA GLU A 236 -19.88 -14.49 -22.50
C GLU A 236 -18.92 -14.49 -21.31
N PHE A 237 -19.02 -15.50 -20.46
CA PHE A 237 -18.14 -15.70 -19.32
C PHE A 237 -17.96 -17.20 -19.05
N ILE A 238 -16.84 -17.56 -18.44
CA ILE A 238 -16.57 -18.91 -17.97
C ILE A 238 -17.21 -19.08 -16.59
N GLY A 239 -18.03 -20.11 -16.42
CA GLY A 239 -18.68 -20.43 -15.14
C GLY A 239 -18.54 -21.92 -14.78
N CYS A 240 -18.65 -22.23 -13.50
CA CYS A 240 -18.66 -23.61 -13.05
C CYS A 240 -19.94 -24.36 -13.49
N SER A 241 -19.81 -25.62 -13.92
CA SER A 241 -20.94 -26.50 -14.26
C SER A 241 -21.83 -26.76 -13.04
N ASN A 242 -21.23 -26.87 -11.85
CA ASN A 242 -21.91 -27.15 -10.58
C ASN A 242 -22.70 -25.96 -9.99
N TYR A 243 -22.94 -24.89 -10.76
CA TYR A 243 -23.87 -23.83 -10.33
C TYR A 243 -25.26 -24.42 -10.05
N PRO A 244 -25.97 -24.00 -8.98
CA PRO A 244 -25.68 -22.88 -8.08
C PRO A 244 -24.76 -23.20 -6.89
N LYS A 245 -24.40 -24.47 -6.68
CA LYS A 245 -23.57 -24.90 -5.54
C LYS A 245 -22.15 -24.33 -5.59
N CYS A 246 -21.63 -24.11 -6.80
CA CYS A 246 -20.39 -23.38 -7.02
C CYS A 246 -20.61 -22.18 -7.93
N ARG A 247 -20.28 -20.98 -7.43
CA ARG A 247 -20.46 -19.69 -8.10
C ARG A 247 -19.17 -19.11 -8.67
N PHE A 248 -18.17 -19.96 -8.94
CA PHE A 248 -16.96 -19.50 -9.62
C PHE A 248 -17.31 -18.98 -11.01
N THR A 249 -16.81 -17.79 -11.34
CA THR A 249 -16.93 -17.16 -12.65
C THR A 249 -15.61 -16.46 -13.00
N LYS A 250 -15.27 -16.44 -14.28
CA LYS A 250 -14.15 -15.69 -14.84
C LYS A 250 -14.60 -15.08 -16.16
N ASP A 251 -14.21 -13.84 -16.43
CA ASP A 251 -14.47 -13.22 -17.72
C ASP A 251 -13.79 -14.04 -18.82
N ALA A 252 -14.52 -14.32 -19.91
CA ALA A 252 -14.02 -15.12 -21.03
C ALA A 252 -13.00 -14.35 -21.87
#